data_AF-F0RWQ4-F1
#
_entry.id   AF-F0RWQ4-F1
#
_cell.length_a   1.000
_cell.length_b   1.000
_cell.length_c   1.000
_cell.angle_alpha   90.00
_cell.angle_beta   90.00
_cell.angle_gamma   90.00
#
_symmetry.space_group_name_H-M   'P 1'
#
loop_
_entity.id
_entity.type
_entity.pdbx_description
1 polymer ?
#
loop_
_entity_poly.entity_id
_entity_poly.type
_entity_poly.pdbx_seq_one_letter_code
_entity_poly.pdbx_strand_id
1 'polypeptide(L)'
;MLYEKKRTFGREPIDLTAAALAKDAVVFVGQAVSATAGTAETLDYEADNQHFPEENTLEVIGWETAASVGKAATLTLTLQSSKDALSWKDEVAFTLAEADIVKDSLVRRFSIPAQAGRHMRLKAVVGTEVFTAGKVLALVRPL
;
A
#
# COMPACT_ATOMS: atom_id res chain seq x y z
N MET A 1 8.02 -12.86 -22.91
CA MET A 1 6.91 -12.00 -22.46
C MET A 1 6.40 -12.57 -21.15
N LEU A 2 6.89 -12.06 -20.02
CA LEU A 2 6.34 -12.40 -18.70
C LEU A 2 5.05 -11.59 -18.51
N TYR A 3 3.96 -12.13 -19.04
CA TYR A 3 2.61 -11.61 -18.81
C TYR A 3 2.30 -11.58 -17.30
N GLU A 4 1.93 -10.40 -16.80
CA GLU A 4 0.59 -10.23 -16.24
C GLU A 4 0.26 -10.95 -14.92
N LYS A 5 1.23 -11.14 -14.01
CA LYS A 5 0.88 -11.59 -12.66
C LYS A 5 0.37 -10.40 -11.84
N LYS A 6 -0.91 -10.43 -11.45
CA LYS A 6 -1.43 -9.58 -10.36
C LYS A 6 -0.55 -9.79 -9.13
N ARG A 7 0.02 -8.71 -8.60
CA ARG A 7 0.92 -8.74 -7.44
C ARG A 7 0.26 -7.94 -6.31
N THR A 8 -0.06 -8.57 -5.20
CA THR A 8 -0.61 -7.87 -4.03
C THR A 8 0.53 -7.37 -3.16
N PHE A 9 0.39 -6.16 -2.63
CA PHE A 9 1.24 -5.73 -1.53
C PHE A 9 0.77 -6.48 -0.28
N GLY A 10 1.62 -7.38 0.23
CA GLY A 10 1.26 -8.31 1.31
C GLY A 10 0.42 -9.50 0.86
N ARG A 11 0.33 -10.50 1.74
CA ARG A 11 -0.44 -11.74 1.53
C ARG A 11 -1.94 -11.58 1.78
N GLU A 12 -2.33 -10.58 2.58
CA GLU A 12 -3.71 -10.33 3.03
C GLU A 12 -4.02 -8.82 2.98
N PRO A 13 -5.32 -8.42 2.92
CA PRO A 13 -5.72 -7.02 3.04
C PRO A 13 -5.19 -6.36 4.32
N ILE A 14 -4.87 -5.08 4.23
CA ILE A 14 -4.37 -4.26 5.35
C ILE A 14 -5.54 -4.00 6.30
N ASP A 15 -5.46 -4.53 7.52
CA ASP A 15 -6.43 -4.30 8.58
C ASP A 15 -6.18 -2.97 9.28
N LEU A 16 -7.10 -2.01 9.11
CA LEU A 16 -6.97 -0.65 9.66
C LEU A 16 -7.11 -0.62 11.19
N THR A 17 -7.64 -1.69 11.79
CA THR A 17 -7.78 -1.82 13.25
C THR A 17 -6.57 -2.46 13.90
N ALA A 18 -5.61 -2.96 13.11
CA ALA A 18 -4.43 -3.62 13.62
C ALA A 18 -3.66 -2.68 14.56
N ALA A 19 -3.29 -3.17 15.74
CA ALA A 19 -2.54 -2.39 16.74
C ALA A 19 -1.22 -1.82 16.21
N ALA A 20 -0.66 -2.40 15.13
CA ALA A 20 0.49 -1.85 14.41
C ALA A 20 0.21 -0.48 13.77
N LEU A 21 -1.00 -0.26 13.26
CA LEU A 21 -1.47 1.00 12.68
C LEU A 21 -1.99 1.96 13.76
N ALA A 22 -1.34 1.95 14.92
CA ALA A 22 -1.55 2.98 15.91
C ALA A 22 -1.29 4.37 15.30
N LYS A 23 -1.90 5.40 15.91
CA LYS A 23 -1.74 6.79 15.49
C LYS A 23 -0.28 7.13 15.18
N ASP A 24 -0.04 7.73 14.01
CA ASP A 24 1.27 8.17 13.51
C ASP A 24 2.33 7.05 13.36
N ALA A 25 1.95 5.78 13.52
CA ALA A 25 2.85 4.66 13.34
C ALA A 25 3.11 4.40 11.86
N VAL A 26 4.37 4.16 11.52
CA VAL A 26 4.78 3.76 10.17
C VAL A 26 4.72 2.25 10.06
N VAL A 27 3.81 1.74 9.26
CA VAL A 27 3.65 0.30 8.99
C VAL A 27 3.95 0.02 7.53
N PHE A 28 4.54 -1.14 7.25
CA PHE A 28 4.70 -1.64 5.89
C PHE A 28 3.68 -2.74 5.62
N VAL A 29 3.01 -2.63 4.49
CA VAL A 29 1.96 -3.58 4.08
C VAL A 29 2.54 -4.99 3.92
N GLY A 30 1.85 -6.01 4.44
CA GLY A 30 2.31 -7.40 4.40
C GLY A 30 3.22 -7.82 5.56
N GLN A 31 3.35 -6.99 6.60
CA GLN A 31 4.17 -7.29 7.77
C GLN A 31 3.36 -7.78 8.99
N ALA A 32 4.03 -8.59 9.81
CA ALA A 32 3.59 -8.82 11.18
C ALA A 32 3.74 -7.55 12.03
N VAL A 33 2.87 -7.38 13.02
CA VAL A 33 2.74 -6.19 13.89
C VAL A 33 4.05 -5.79 14.60
N SER A 34 5.00 -6.71 14.76
CA SER A 34 6.29 -6.50 15.45
C SER A 34 7.50 -6.33 14.53
N ALA A 35 7.29 -6.24 13.22
CA ALA A 35 8.38 -6.27 12.25
C ALA A 35 8.98 -4.87 12.00
N THR A 36 10.29 -4.78 11.86
CA THR A 36 11.00 -3.53 11.57
C THR A 36 11.04 -3.27 10.07
N ALA A 37 11.25 -2.00 9.67
CA ALA A 37 11.28 -1.58 8.27
C ALA A 37 12.18 -2.42 7.34
N GLY A 38 13.24 -3.05 7.87
CA GLY A 38 14.17 -3.89 7.09
C GLY A 38 13.64 -5.30 6.78
N THR A 39 12.49 -5.69 7.32
CA THR A 39 11.88 -7.02 7.13
C THR A 39 10.59 -6.97 6.29
N ALA A 40 10.25 -5.78 5.77
CA ALA A 40 9.03 -5.57 5.00
C ALA A 40 8.98 -6.48 3.79
N GLU A 41 7.84 -7.17 3.58
CA GLU A 41 7.62 -7.86 2.32
C GLU A 41 7.65 -6.82 1.19
N THR A 42 8.32 -7.16 0.10
CA THR A 42 8.48 -6.28 -1.06
C THR A 42 8.06 -7.03 -2.31
N LEU A 43 7.48 -6.31 -3.25
CA LEU A 43 7.34 -6.80 -4.62
C LEU A 43 8.71 -6.71 -5.28
N ASP A 44 9.32 -7.85 -5.55
CA ASP A 44 10.58 -7.96 -6.29
C ASP A 44 10.30 -8.28 -7.76
N TYR A 45 10.63 -7.34 -8.66
CA TYR A 45 10.47 -7.50 -10.11
C TYR A 45 11.64 -8.19 -10.80
N GLU A 46 12.60 -8.75 -10.05
CA GLU A 46 13.78 -9.50 -10.51
C GLU A 46 14.82 -8.68 -11.29
N ALA A 47 14.40 -7.62 -11.99
CA ALA A 47 15.25 -6.64 -12.63
C ALA A 47 14.60 -5.24 -12.66
N ASP A 48 15.41 -4.21 -12.94
CA ASP A 48 14.95 -2.84 -13.09
C ASP A 48 13.94 -2.70 -14.24
N ASN A 49 12.96 -1.81 -14.08
CA ASN A 49 11.91 -1.49 -15.07
C ASN A 49 10.98 -2.64 -15.50
N GLN A 50 11.06 -3.81 -14.87
CA GLN A 50 10.15 -4.94 -15.14
C GLN A 50 8.74 -4.76 -14.56
N HIS A 51 8.48 -3.63 -13.89
CA HIS A 51 7.12 -3.25 -13.52
C HIS A 51 6.31 -2.69 -14.69
N PHE A 52 6.88 -2.54 -15.90
CA PHE A 52 6.22 -2.05 -17.11
C PHE A 52 5.30 -0.85 -16.81
N PRO A 53 5.87 0.33 -16.54
CA PRO A 53 5.14 1.49 -16.00
C PRO A 53 4.01 1.99 -16.90
N GLU A 54 4.08 1.71 -18.20
CA GLU A 54 3.04 2.04 -19.19
C GLU A 54 1.92 0.99 -19.26
N GLU A 55 2.13 -0.19 -18.66
CA GLU A 55 1.21 -1.32 -18.72
C GLU A 55 0.61 -1.66 -17.36
N ASN A 56 1.19 -1.21 -16.24
CA ASN A 56 0.71 -1.56 -14.90
C ASN A 56 0.25 -0.35 -14.07
N THR A 57 -0.80 -0.57 -13.31
CA THR A 57 -1.36 0.37 -12.33
C THR A 57 -1.35 -0.21 -10.95
N LEU A 58 -1.10 0.64 -9.96
CA LEU A 58 -1.38 0.35 -8.56
C LEU A 58 -2.82 0.71 -8.28
N GLU A 59 -3.56 -0.25 -7.73
CA GLU A 59 -4.94 -0.09 -7.29
C GLU A 59 -5.05 -0.31 -5.79
N VAL A 60 -5.86 0.53 -5.16
CA VAL A 60 -6.29 0.38 -3.77
C VAL A 60 -7.80 0.21 -3.76
N ILE A 61 -8.25 -0.88 -3.17
CA ILE A 61 -9.65 -1.28 -3.06
C ILE A 61 -10.04 -1.31 -1.59
N GLY A 62 -11.21 -0.77 -1.26
CA GLY A 62 -11.79 -0.94 0.07
C GLY A 62 -12.29 -2.36 0.21
N TRP A 63 -11.62 -3.17 1.02
CA TRP A 63 -12.00 -4.56 1.25
C TRP A 63 -13.10 -4.68 2.31
N GLU A 64 -13.03 -3.82 3.32
CA GLU A 64 -14.10 -3.60 4.30
C GLU A 64 -14.27 -2.09 4.51
N THR A 65 -15.51 -1.63 4.66
CA THR A 65 -15.82 -0.22 4.88
C THR A 65 -15.14 0.28 6.15
N ALA A 66 -14.40 1.39 6.02
CA ALA A 66 -13.75 2.00 7.16
C ALA A 66 -14.74 2.70 8.07
N ALA A 67 -14.41 2.73 9.36
CA ALA A 67 -15.13 3.52 10.35
C ALA A 67 -14.16 4.04 11.40
N SER A 68 -14.47 5.19 11.98
CA SER A 68 -13.87 5.69 13.21
C SER A 68 -14.92 6.35 14.10
N VAL A 69 -14.53 6.81 15.30
CA VAL A 69 -15.47 7.41 16.27
C VAL A 69 -15.92 8.81 15.83
N GLY A 70 -14.97 9.65 15.44
CA GLY A 70 -15.13 11.03 14.97
C GLY A 70 -15.34 11.17 13.46
N LYS A 71 -15.26 10.07 12.70
CA LYS A 71 -15.43 10.03 11.23
C LYS A 71 -14.44 10.89 10.45
N ALA A 72 -13.27 11.11 11.03
CA ALA A 72 -12.21 11.93 10.44
C ALA A 72 -10.89 11.16 10.37
N ALA A 73 -10.92 9.83 10.48
CA ALA A 73 -9.73 9.01 10.29
C ALA A 73 -9.21 9.15 8.85
N THR A 74 -7.89 9.16 8.71
CA THR A 74 -7.21 9.24 7.42
C THR A 74 -6.11 8.19 7.35
N LEU A 75 -5.90 7.67 6.15
CA LEU A 75 -4.84 6.72 5.86
C LEU A 75 -3.95 7.30 4.76
N THR A 76 -2.69 7.55 5.07
CA THR A 76 -1.69 7.92 4.06
C THR A 76 -0.94 6.69 3.60
N LEU A 77 -1.02 6.40 2.31
CA LEU A 77 -0.25 5.34 1.66
C LEU A 77 0.87 5.99 0.85
N THR A 78 2.07 5.45 0.95
CA THR A 78 3.24 5.88 0.17
C THR A 78 3.86 4.68 -0.50
N LEU A 79 3.88 4.69 -1.83
CA LEU A 79 4.69 3.77 -2.62
C LEU A 79 6.15 4.14 -2.44
N GLN A 80 6.92 3.19 -1.92
CA GLN A 80 8.36 3.29 -1.85
C GLN A 80 8.99 2.32 -2.84
N SER A 81 10.08 2.75 -3.47
CA SER A 81 10.89 1.90 -4.34
C SER A 81 12.32 1.81 -3.85
N SER A 82 13.00 0.73 -4.22
CA SER A 82 14.42 0.50 -3.91
C SER A 82 15.08 -0.30 -5.03
N LYS A 83 16.38 -0.07 -5.24
CA LYS A 83 17.19 -0.88 -6.16
C LYS A 83 17.75 -2.14 -5.50
N ASP A 84 17.96 -2.10 -4.19
CA ASP A 84 18.73 -3.09 -3.43
C ASP A 84 17.97 -3.65 -2.20
N ALA A 85 16.74 -3.19 -1.98
CA ALA A 85 15.94 -3.43 -0.78
C ALA A 85 16.55 -2.89 0.53
N LEU A 86 17.62 -2.10 0.46
CA LEU A 86 18.29 -1.49 1.61
C LEU A 86 17.94 -0.01 1.72
N SER A 87 18.00 0.72 0.60
CA SER A 87 17.73 2.16 0.54
C SER A 87 16.41 2.42 -0.18
N TRP A 88 15.48 3.09 0.51
CA TRP A 88 14.10 3.27 0.04
C TRP A 88 13.81 4.74 -0.28
N LYS A 89 13.23 4.97 -1.47
CA LYS A 89 12.78 6.27 -1.94
C LYS A 89 11.26 6.32 -1.97
N ASP A 90 10.69 7.42 -1.48
CA ASP A 90 9.25 7.70 -1.65
C ASP A 90 9.00 8.11 -3.12
N GLU A 91 8.14 7.36 -3.81
CA GLU A 91 7.78 7.63 -5.21
C GLU A 91 6.47 8.41 -5.32
N VAL A 92 5.43 7.94 -4.63
CA VAL A 92 4.09 8.53 -4.66
C VAL A 92 3.46 8.40 -3.29
N ALA A 93 2.93 9.50 -2.74
CA ALA A 93 2.13 9.50 -1.53
C ALA A 93 0.72 10.02 -1.83
N PHE A 94 -0.28 9.42 -1.19
CA PHE A 94 -1.67 9.87 -1.26
C PHE A 94 -2.38 9.55 0.06
N THR A 95 -3.33 10.41 0.41
CA THR A 95 -4.13 10.29 1.62
C THR A 95 -5.55 9.91 1.24
N LEU A 96 -6.09 8.92 1.93
CA LEU A 96 -7.45 8.43 1.82
C LEU A 96 -8.24 8.93 3.02
N ALA A 97 -9.39 9.55 2.79
CA ALA A 97 -10.34 9.82 3.87
C ALA A 97 -11.10 8.54 4.20
N GLU A 98 -11.55 8.40 5.45
CA GLU A 98 -12.41 7.29 5.87
C GLU A 98 -13.60 7.08 4.93
N ALA A 99 -14.26 8.17 4.51
CA ALA A 99 -15.42 8.12 3.62
C ALA A 99 -15.13 7.53 2.24
N ASP A 100 -13.87 7.52 1.79
CA ASP A 100 -13.47 6.97 0.49
C ASP A 100 -13.25 5.44 0.57
N ILE A 101 -13.04 4.90 1.77
CA ILE A 101 -12.77 3.49 2.00
C ILE A 101 -14.09 2.75 2.21
N VAL A 102 -14.75 2.45 1.09
CA VAL A 102 -16.01 1.70 1.05
C VAL A 102 -15.75 0.28 0.54
N LYS A 103 -16.41 -0.70 1.15
CA LYS A 103 -16.32 -2.10 0.73
C LYS A 103 -16.60 -2.28 -0.77
N ASP A 104 -15.78 -3.11 -1.40
CA ASP A 104 -15.81 -3.49 -2.81
C ASP A 104 -15.70 -2.30 -3.79
N SER A 105 -15.21 -1.15 -3.30
CA SER A 105 -15.04 0.07 -4.10
C SER A 105 -13.57 0.31 -4.44
N LEU A 106 -13.33 0.77 -5.67
CA LEU A 106 -12.03 1.31 -6.06
C LEU A 106 -11.82 2.65 -5.35
N VAL A 107 -10.84 2.68 -4.45
CA VAL A 107 -10.49 3.90 -3.70
C VAL A 107 -9.52 4.76 -4.50
N ARG A 108 -8.51 4.13 -5.10
CA ARG A 108 -7.47 4.83 -5.86
C ARG A 108 -6.90 3.94 -6.96
N ARG A 109 -6.58 4.55 -8.10
CA ARG A 109 -5.80 3.94 -9.18
C ARG A 109 -4.78 4.95 -9.71
N PHE A 110 -3.54 4.52 -9.94
CA PHE A 110 -2.52 5.33 -10.61
C PHE A 110 -1.45 4.46 -11.28
N SER A 111 -0.80 5.00 -12.30
CA SER A 111 0.32 4.34 -12.98
C SER A 111 1.57 4.35 -12.10
N ILE A 112 2.31 3.24 -12.11
CA ILE A 112 3.57 3.16 -11.34
C ILE A 112 4.60 4.06 -12.02
N PRO A 113 5.32 4.93 -11.29
CA PRO A 113 6.31 5.80 -11.90
C PRO A 113 7.40 5.03 -12.65
N ALA A 114 7.81 5.55 -13.81
CA ALA A 114 8.79 4.88 -14.67
C ALA A 114 10.14 4.68 -13.99
N GLN A 115 10.51 5.59 -13.08
CA GLN A 115 11.76 5.54 -12.32
C GLN A 115 11.71 4.66 -11.06
N ALA A 116 10.59 3.97 -10.77
CA ALA A 116 10.51 3.09 -9.61
C ALA A 116 11.53 1.95 -9.75
N GLY A 117 12.24 1.64 -8.65
CA GLY A 117 13.23 0.57 -8.61
C GLY A 117 12.63 -0.85 -8.61
N ARG A 118 13.51 -1.84 -8.77
CA ARG A 118 13.20 -3.29 -8.75
C ARG A 118 12.33 -3.74 -7.58
N HIS A 119 12.56 -3.19 -6.39
CA HIS A 119 11.82 -3.54 -5.18
C HIS A 119 10.80 -2.46 -4.88
N MET A 120 9.54 -2.85 -4.65
CA MET A 120 8.48 -1.92 -4.24
C MET A 120 7.79 -2.37 -2.96
N ARG A 121 7.44 -1.41 -2.11
CA ARG A 121 6.63 -1.64 -0.91
C ARG A 121 5.68 -0.49 -0.67
N LEU A 122 4.63 -0.74 0.11
CA LEU A 122 3.72 0.30 0.56
C LEU A 122 3.96 0.60 2.04
N LYS A 123 4.21 1.87 2.32
CA LYS A 123 4.24 2.47 3.65
C LYS A 123 2.83 3.00 3.95
N ALA A 124 2.28 2.64 5.09
CA ALA A 124 0.97 3.05 5.57
C ALA A 124 1.12 3.82 6.88
N VAL A 125 0.45 4.97 6.99
CA VAL A 125 0.43 5.82 8.18
C VAL A 125 -1.00 6.25 8.44
N VAL A 126 -1.55 5.88 9.61
CA VAL A 126 -2.84 6.39 10.08
C VAL A 126 -2.61 7.77 10.68
N GLY A 127 -3.51 8.70 10.35
CA GLY A 127 -3.48 10.06 10.89
C GLY A 127 -3.79 10.12 12.38
N THR A 128 -4.29 11.27 12.83
CA THR A 128 -4.47 11.51 14.27
C THR A 128 -5.60 10.73 14.92
N GLU A 129 -6.55 10.26 14.12
CA GLU A 129 -7.69 9.47 14.57
C GLU A 129 -7.53 8.02 14.10
N VAL A 130 -7.69 7.09 15.03
CA VAL A 130 -7.59 5.65 14.77
C VAL A 130 -8.88 5.10 14.19
N PHE A 131 -8.76 4.21 13.22
CA PHE A 131 -9.88 3.44 12.69
C PHE A 131 -10.38 2.43 13.74
N THR A 132 -11.70 2.25 13.79
CA THR A 132 -12.38 1.22 14.60
C THR A 132 -12.87 0.05 13.74
N ALA A 133 -12.91 0.21 12.42
CA ALA A 133 -13.16 -0.84 11.44
C ALA A 133 -12.51 -0.48 10.09
N GLY A 134 -12.38 -1.48 9.21
CA GLY A 134 -12.04 -1.29 7.81
C GLY A 134 -10.81 -2.05 7.37
N LYS A 135 -10.75 -2.36 6.07
CA LYS A 135 -9.62 -3.03 5.43
C LYS A 135 -9.41 -2.48 4.03
N VAL A 136 -8.15 -2.38 3.62
CA VAL A 136 -7.80 -1.99 2.24
C VAL A 136 -6.91 -3.04 1.60
N LEU A 137 -7.18 -3.38 0.34
CA LEU A 137 -6.34 -4.24 -0.48
C LEU A 137 -5.58 -3.37 -1.48
N ALA A 138 -4.26 -3.50 -1.50
CA ALA A 138 -3.43 -2.83 -2.50
C ALA A 138 -2.78 -3.86 -3.42
N LEU A 139 -2.90 -3.64 -4.74
CA LEU A 139 -2.40 -4.57 -5.74
C LEU A 139 -1.90 -3.85 -6.99
N VAL A 140 -0.94 -4.47 -7.67
CA VAL A 140 -0.51 -4.09 -9.01
C VAL A 140 -1.24 -4.98 -10.00
N ARG A 141 -1.89 -4.35 -10.97
CA ARG A 141 -2.51 -5.04 -12.11
C ARG A 141 -2.23 -4.31 -13.43
N PRO A 142 -2.30 -5.04 -14.54
CA PRO A 142 -2.24 -4.43 -15.86
C PRO A 142 -3.37 -3.42 -16.10
N LEU A 143 -3.13 -2.51 -17.03
CA LEU A 143 -4.06 -1.45 -17.44
C LEU A 143 -5.37 -1.98 -18.00
#